data_AF-A0A4U5MZG4-F1
#
_entry.id   AF-A0A4U5MZG4-F1
#
_cell.length_a   1.000
_cell.length_b   1.000
_cell.length_c   1.000
_cell.angle_alpha   90.00
_cell.angle_beta   90.00
_cell.angle_gamma   90.00
#
_symmetry.space_group_name_H-M   'P 1'
#
loop_
_entity.id
_entity.type
_entity.pdbx_description
1 polymer ?
#
loop_
_entity_poly.entity_id
_entity_poly.type
_entity_poly.pdbx_seq_one_letter_code
_entity_poly.pdbx_strand_id
1 'polypeptide(L)'
;MKRVVYTSSIVAIMLSGNGQEVVDESAWTNIDYFMDLKLTTSSYTASKTKTERAALEFAEQHGLDLVTLIPSLALGSFNSPRIPASLYVGLAMITGMITLFKKKTY
;
A
#
# COMPACT_ATOMS: atom_id res chain seq x y z
N MET A 1 -11.67 -0.91 24.93
CA MET A 1 -10.90 -0.27 23.86
C MET A 1 -11.69 0.93 23.36
N LYS A 2 -11.05 2.09 23.10
CA LYS A 2 -11.77 3.30 22.64
C LYS A 2 -11.78 3.46 21.11
N ARG A 3 -10.68 3.09 20.45
CA ARG A 3 -10.52 3.13 18.99
C ARG A 3 -9.43 2.15 18.57
N VAL A 4 -9.59 1.53 17.41
CA VAL A 4 -8.57 0.74 16.73
C VAL A 4 -8.11 1.53 15.51
N VAL A 5 -6.80 1.58 15.28
CA VAL A 5 -6.23 2.20 14.09
C VAL A 5 -5.47 1.14 13.31
N TYR A 6 -5.86 0.91 12.06
CA TYR A 6 -5.18 -0.01 11.16
C TYR A 6 -4.34 0.76 10.14
N THR A 7 -3.04 0.44 10.07
CA THR A 7 -2.15 1.01 9.07
C THR A 7 -2.25 0.22 7.76
N SER A 8 -3.09 0.71 6.86
CA SER A 8 -3.17 0.24 5.48
C SER A 8 -2.00 0.83 4.66
N SER A 9 -2.19 1.06 3.36
CA SER A 9 -1.18 1.57 2.44
C SER A 9 -1.83 2.07 1.16
N ILE A 10 -1.21 3.04 0.47
CA ILE A 10 -1.68 3.56 -0.83
C ILE A 10 -1.93 2.46 -1.87
N VAL A 11 -1.24 1.33 -1.79
CA VAL A 11 -1.48 0.19 -2.70
C VAL A 11 -2.88 -0.41 -2.55
N ALA A 12 -3.60 -0.12 -1.47
CA ALA A 12 -4.99 -0.51 -1.31
C ALA A 12 -5.94 0.27 -2.23
N ILE A 13 -5.54 1.45 -2.71
CA ILE A 13 -6.40 2.38 -3.48
C ILE A 13 -5.83 2.81 -4.85
N MET A 14 -4.53 2.59 -5.11
CA MET A 14 -3.78 3.18 -6.24
C MET A 14 -4.26 2.84 -7.67
N LEU A 15 -4.80 1.65 -7.93
CA LEU A 15 -5.17 1.21 -9.28
C LEU A 15 -6.58 0.59 -9.28
N SER A 16 -7.59 1.44 -9.09
CA SER A 16 -9.00 1.06 -9.15
C SER A 16 -9.51 0.77 -10.57
N GLY A 17 -8.73 1.11 -11.60
CA GLY A 17 -9.08 0.85 -13.00
C GLY A 17 -10.14 1.80 -13.57
N ASN A 18 -10.51 2.84 -12.83
CA ASN A 18 -11.54 3.82 -13.20
C ASN A 18 -10.99 5.05 -13.95
N GLY A 19 -9.68 5.11 -14.21
CA GLY A 19 -9.04 6.19 -14.96
C GLY A 19 -9.01 7.54 -14.26
N GLN A 20 -9.26 7.59 -12.95
CA GLN A 20 -9.20 8.84 -12.19
C GLN A 20 -7.75 9.27 -11.95
N GLU A 21 -7.48 10.56 -12.17
CA GLU A 21 -6.18 11.20 -11.90
C GLU A 21 -5.97 11.44 -10.39
N VAL A 22 -7.07 11.70 -9.66
CA VAL A 22 -7.09 11.90 -8.22
C VAL A 22 -7.84 10.75 -7.57
N VAL A 23 -7.22 10.14 -6.57
CA VAL A 23 -7.76 8.99 -5.84
C VAL A 23 -8.07 9.43 -4.41
N ASP A 24 -9.26 9.06 -3.92
CA ASP A 24 -9.71 9.27 -2.55
C ASP A 24 -10.03 7.94 -1.85
N GLU A 25 -10.53 8.01 -0.61
CA GLU A 25 -10.85 6.85 0.22
C GLU A 25 -12.03 6.01 -0.29
N SER A 26 -12.76 6.46 -1.33
CA SER A 26 -13.82 5.66 -1.97
C SER A 26 -13.26 4.61 -2.93
N ALA A 27 -12.00 4.76 -3.34
CA ALA A 27 -11.36 3.88 -4.31
C ALA A 27 -10.88 2.56 -3.68
N TRP A 28 -10.84 1.51 -4.51
CA TRP A 28 -10.21 0.25 -4.16
C TRP A 28 -9.40 -0.29 -5.31
N THR A 29 -8.23 -0.84 -5.01
CA THR A 29 -7.36 -1.44 -6.02
C THR A 29 -7.97 -2.72 -6.58
N ASN A 30 -7.88 -2.85 -7.90
CA ASN A 30 -8.17 -4.09 -8.60
C ASN A 30 -7.01 -5.07 -8.39
N ILE A 31 -7.21 -6.04 -7.49
CA ILE A 31 -6.18 -7.01 -7.11
C ILE A 31 -5.80 -7.92 -8.28
N ASP A 32 -6.78 -8.37 -9.06
CA ASP A 32 -6.56 -9.31 -10.16
C ASP A 32 -5.68 -8.65 -11.24
N TYR A 33 -5.99 -7.39 -11.59
CA TYR A 33 -5.14 -6.59 -12.48
C TYR A 33 -3.70 -6.49 -11.96
N PHE A 34 -3.51 -6.22 -10.67
CA PHE A 34 -2.16 -6.12 -10.09
C PHE A 34 -1.42 -7.46 -10.10
N MET A 35 -2.11 -8.57 -9.92
CA MET A 35 -1.54 -9.91 -10.00
C MET A 35 -1.10 -10.25 -11.43
N ASP A 36 -1.88 -9.84 -12.44
CA ASP A 36 -1.56 -10.03 -13.85
C ASP A 36 -0.31 -9.24 -14.29
N LEU A 37 -0.04 -8.10 -13.66
CA LEU A 37 1.20 -7.33 -13.90
C LEU A 37 2.47 -8.06 -13.45
N LYS A 38 2.35 -9.12 -12.63
CA LYS A 38 3.47 -9.95 -12.11
C LYS A 38 4.60 -9.12 -11.51
N LEU A 39 4.25 -8.01 -10.84
CA LEU A 39 5.21 -7.17 -10.14
C LEU A 39 5.65 -7.86 -8.86
N THR A 40 6.87 -7.56 -8.42
CA THR A 40 7.38 -8.03 -7.12
C THR A 40 6.51 -7.56 -5.95
N THR A 41 5.73 -6.49 -6.14
CA THR A 41 4.83 -5.90 -5.15
C THR A 41 3.40 -6.45 -5.20
N SER A 42 3.02 -7.26 -6.19
CA SER A 42 1.64 -7.71 -6.38
C SER A 42 1.07 -8.47 -5.17
N SER A 43 1.88 -9.32 -4.52
CA SER A 43 1.46 -10.03 -3.31
C SER A 43 1.25 -9.10 -2.11
N TYR A 44 2.09 -8.07 -1.97
CA TYR A 44 1.94 -7.05 -0.95
C TYR A 44 0.67 -6.22 -1.17
N THR A 45 0.41 -5.81 -2.42
CA THR A 45 -0.83 -5.15 -2.82
C THR A 45 -2.04 -6.00 -2.44
N ALA A 46 -2.08 -7.27 -2.89
CA ALA A 46 -3.19 -8.17 -2.59
C ALA A 46 -3.42 -8.36 -1.09
N SER A 47 -2.33 -8.51 -0.31
CA SER A 47 -2.41 -8.65 1.14
C SER A 47 -2.99 -7.41 1.80
N LYS A 48 -2.45 -6.22 1.50
CA LYS A 48 -2.91 -4.97 2.11
C LYS A 48 -4.37 -4.66 1.80
N THR A 49 -4.77 -4.81 0.54
CA THR A 49 -6.16 -4.56 0.10
C THR A 49 -7.14 -5.53 0.76
N LYS A 50 -6.83 -6.84 0.78
CA LYS A 50 -7.72 -7.85 1.40
C LYS A 50 -7.84 -7.64 2.90
N THR A 51 -6.73 -7.38 3.59
CA THR A 51 -6.74 -7.17 5.05
C THR A 51 -7.51 -5.90 5.42
N GLU A 52 -7.38 -4.81 4.67
CA GLU A 52 -8.16 -3.59 4.96
C GLU A 52 -9.66 -3.82 4.82
N ARG A 53 -10.10 -4.44 3.71
CA ARG A 53 -11.52 -4.78 3.51
C ARG A 53 -12.05 -5.67 4.63
N ALA A 54 -11.34 -6.75 4.95
CA ALA A 54 -11.74 -7.67 6.02
C ALA A 54 -11.77 -6.98 7.40
N ALA A 55 -10.84 -6.07 7.67
CA ALA A 55 -10.83 -5.32 8.92
C ALA A 55 -12.04 -4.38 9.04
N LEU A 56 -12.40 -3.68 7.96
CA LEU A 56 -13.57 -2.81 7.90
C LEU A 56 -14.87 -3.61 8.07
N GLU A 57 -15.04 -4.72 7.35
CA GLU A 57 -16.19 -5.62 7.47
C GLU A 57 -16.30 -6.18 8.89
N PHE A 58 -15.19 -6.63 9.47
CA PHE A 58 -15.16 -7.16 10.84
C PHE A 58 -15.53 -6.09 11.85
N ALA A 59 -15.05 -4.86 11.68
CA ALA A 59 -15.37 -3.74 12.56
C ALA A 59 -16.85 -3.36 12.51
N GLU A 60 -17.44 -3.33 11.31
CA GLU A 60 -18.88 -3.09 11.12
C GLU A 60 -19.71 -4.17 11.80
N GLN A 61 -19.36 -5.45 11.61
CA GLN A 61 -20.07 -6.59 12.21
C GLN A 61 -20.01 -6.62 13.74
N HIS A 62 -18.91 -6.13 14.33
CA HIS A 62 -18.67 -6.21 15.78
C HIS A 62 -18.79 -4.85 16.49
N GLY A 63 -19.24 -3.80 15.79
CA GLY A 63 -19.41 -2.46 16.37
C GLY A 63 -18.11 -1.83 16.88
N LEU A 64 -16.99 -2.07 16.21
CA LEU A 64 -15.69 -1.49 16.56
C LEU A 64 -15.51 -0.10 15.93
N ASP A 65 -15.03 0.86 16.72
CA ASP A 65 -14.50 2.14 16.19
C ASP A 65 -13.13 1.87 15.55
N LEU A 66 -13.14 1.49 14.27
CA LEU A 66 -11.95 1.27 13.44
C LEU A 66 -11.72 2.45 12.51
N VAL A 67 -10.49 2.96 12.48
CA VAL A 67 -10.00 3.90 11.48
C VAL A 67 -8.86 3.26 10.71
N THR A 68 -8.86 3.37 9.39
CA THR A 68 -7.73 2.95 8.55
C THR A 68 -6.93 4.18 8.12
N LEU A 69 -5.61 4.04 8.09
CA LEU A 69 -4.69 5.06 7.58
C LEU A 69 -4.02 4.54 6.31
N ILE A 70 -4.01 5.35 5.26
CA ILE A 70 -3.49 4.99 3.94
C ILE A 70 -2.22 5.80 3.64
N PRO A 71 -1.07 5.45 4.22
CA PRO A 71 0.18 6.13 3.92
C PRO A 71 0.71 5.76 2.52
N SER A 72 1.35 6.74 1.87
CA SER A 72 2.12 6.54 0.64
C SER A 72 3.58 6.17 0.95
N LEU A 73 4.57 6.93 0.48
CA LEU A 73 5.96 6.76 0.87
C LEU A 73 6.24 7.56 2.14
N ALA A 74 6.52 6.85 3.24
CA ALA A 74 7.02 7.48 4.46
C ALA A 74 8.51 7.81 4.31
N LEU A 75 8.81 9.10 4.12
CA LEU A 75 10.16 9.65 4.00
C LEU A 75 10.48 10.49 5.23
N GLY A 76 11.70 10.35 5.78
CA GLY A 76 12.14 11.09 6.96
C GLY A 76 13.16 10.32 7.79
N SER A 77 13.54 10.89 8.94
CA SER A 77 14.38 10.21 9.92
C SER A 77 13.71 8.94 10.44
N PHE A 78 14.48 7.89 10.69
CA PHE A 78 14.00 6.62 11.22
C PHE A 78 14.94 6.12 12.31
N ASN A 79 14.38 5.42 13.31
CA ASN A 79 15.13 4.90 14.46
C ASN A 79 15.52 3.42 14.31
N SER A 80 15.26 2.82 13.14
CA SER A 80 15.55 1.41 12.86
C SER A 80 17.01 1.21 12.44
N PRO A 81 17.67 0.10 12.84
CA PRO A 81 19.03 -0.22 12.39
C PRO A 81 19.09 -0.59 10.89
N ARG A 82 17.93 -0.87 10.26
CA ARG A 82 17.79 -1.12 8.82
C ARG A 82 17.00 0.02 8.18
N ILE A 83 17.47 0.46 7.01
CA ILE A 83 16.77 1.47 6.20
C ILE A 83 15.41 0.91 5.77
N PRO A 84 14.29 1.63 6.03
CA PRO A 84 12.96 1.23 5.59
C PRO A 84 12.85 1.14 4.07
N ALA A 85 12.05 0.20 3.58
CA ALA A 85 11.83 0.02 2.14
C ALA A 85 11.30 1.29 1.45
N SER A 86 10.45 2.09 2.12
CA SER A 86 9.94 3.36 1.59
C SER A 86 11.06 4.37 1.31
N LEU A 87 12.06 4.47 2.18
CA LEU A 87 13.22 5.32 1.97
C LEU A 87 14.11 4.80 0.84
N TYR A 88 14.33 3.47 0.77
CA TYR A 88 15.06 2.89 -0.36
C TYR A 88 14.43 3.25 -1.70
N VAL A 89 13.11 3.09 -1.83
CA VAL A 89 12.38 3.42 -3.06
C VAL A 89 12.40 4.93 -3.33
N GLY A 90 12.12 5.76 -2.33
CA GLY A 90 12.05 7.21 -2.49
C GLY A 90 13.40 7.86 -2.83
N LEU A 91 14.51 7.30 -2.34
CA LEU A 91 15.87 7.82 -2.56
C LEU A 91 16.60 7.15 -3.72
N ALA A 92 16.03 6.11 -4.33
CA ALA A 92 16.70 5.30 -5.35
C ALA A 92 17.25 6.11 -6.54
N MET A 93 16.58 7.20 -6.92
CA MET A 93 17.05 8.08 -8.00
C MET A 93 18.28 8.90 -7.60
N ILE A 94 18.39 9.29 -6.33
CA ILE A 94 19.51 10.06 -5.79
C ILE A 94 20.70 9.14 -5.54
N THR A 95 20.46 7.94 -5.02
CA THR A 95 21.50 6.96 -4.68
C THR A 95 21.96 6.10 -5.86
N GLY A 96 21.36 6.25 -7.03
CA GLY A 96 21.69 5.49 -8.23
C GLY A 96 21.17 4.04 -8.24
N MET A 97 20.30 3.66 -7.30
CA MET A 97 19.71 2.32 -7.17
C MET A 97 18.56 2.08 -8.16
N ILE A 98 18.74 2.49 -9.42
CA ILE A 98 17.74 2.44 -10.50
C ILE A 98 17.31 1.00 -10.82
N THR A 99 18.11 0.00 -10.44
CA THR A 99 17.78 -1.42 -10.58
C THR A 99 16.48 -1.82 -9.91
N LEU A 100 16.02 -1.07 -8.89
CA LEU A 100 14.70 -1.29 -8.27
C LEU A 100 13.52 -1.04 -9.23
N PHE A 101 13.73 -0.23 -10.27
CA PHE A 101 12.71 0.09 -11.29
C PHE A 101 12.94 -0.61 -12.63
N LYS A 102 14.03 -1.37 -12.77
CA LYS A 102 14.27 -2.15 -13.99
C LYS A 102 13.32 -3.36 -13.96
N LYS A 103 12.40 -3.41 -14.94
CA LYS A 103 11.58 -4.59 -15.23
C LYS A 103 12.56 -5.76 -15.42
N LYS A 104 12.41 -6.85 -14.65
CA LYS A 104 13.05 -8.12 -15.01
C LYS A 104 12.44 -8.54 -16.35
N THR A 105 13.10 -8.23 -17.45
CA THR A 105 12.92 -8.93 -18.72
C THR A 105 13.40 -10.36 -18.47
N TYR A 106 12.44 -11.27 -18.35
CA TYR A 106 12.66 -12.70 -18.54
C TYR A 106 12.48 -13.02 -20.03
#